data_AF-A0A524EZX8-F1
#
_entry.id   AF-A0A524EZX8-F1
#
_cell.length_a   1.000
_cell.length_b   1.000
_cell.length_c   1.000
_cell.angle_alpha   90.00
_cell.angle_beta   90.00
_cell.angle_gamma   90.00
#
_symmetry.space_group_name_H-M   'P 1'
#
loop_
_entity.id
_entity.type
_entity.pdbx_description
1 polymer ?
#
loop_
_entity_poly.entity_id
_entity_poly.type
_entity_poly.pdbx_seq_one_letter_code
_entity_poly.pdbx_strand_id
1 'polypeptide(L)'
;MYLAIDLWCWVLGIWITPHLAWYLSSLTRGPIRVGVYILFFLGVIIHEFSHLIASLICGVPVEGIEIKWKSGDETAPQEIAPHGSITPGDFRRSSFMQGLMISFSPLFVSTFLLLGCIDIITLIDVHCVIKTFTLFFAISLILTAAPSLQDLNMLIWAISNDILLSLFQFTCYAISLFFSIIFLNFSLLSLPFEFMYYILYFVGSIMLYFIIFYSSKWMGRGIRAIYRILLYRDGFLSNRYRTRRRINSKKAPKEKKSEWW
;
A
#
# COMPACT_ATOMS: atom_id res chain seq x y z
N MET A 1 23.76 -3.76 -17.46
CA MET A 1 24.00 -5.19 -17.23
C MET A 1 23.31 -5.67 -15.95
N TYR A 2 23.50 -4.98 -14.81
CA TYR A 2 22.78 -5.27 -13.55
C TYR A 2 21.25 -5.29 -13.68
N LEU A 3 20.65 -4.34 -14.40
CA LEU A 3 19.20 -4.26 -14.59
C LEU A 3 18.58 -5.50 -15.29
N ALA A 4 19.35 -6.18 -16.14
CA ALA A 4 18.88 -7.40 -16.80
C ALA A 4 18.95 -8.60 -15.86
N ILE A 5 20.02 -8.69 -15.05
CA ILE A 5 20.20 -9.76 -14.06
C ILE A 5 19.10 -9.68 -12.99
N ASP A 6 18.80 -8.47 -12.52
CA ASP A 6 17.71 -8.26 -11.55
C ASP A 6 16.35 -8.67 -12.10
N LEU A 7 16.04 -8.31 -13.35
CA LEU A 7 14.78 -8.71 -13.99
C LEU A 7 14.68 -10.24 -14.12
N TRP A 8 15.77 -10.92 -14.44
CA TRP A 8 15.81 -12.38 -14.50
C TRP A 8 15.63 -13.03 -13.12
N CYS A 9 16.21 -12.46 -12.06
CA CYS A 9 16.00 -12.93 -10.69
C CYS A 9 14.53 -12.77 -10.27
N TRP A 10 13.86 -11.67 -10.65
CA TRP A 10 12.44 -11.48 -10.41
C TRP A 10 11.57 -12.47 -11.18
N VAL A 11 11.85 -12.69 -12.48
CA VAL A 11 11.13 -13.67 -13.30
C VAL A 11 11.32 -15.09 -12.77
N LEU A 12 12.55 -15.46 -12.40
CA LEU A 12 12.84 -16.76 -11.78
C LEU A 12 12.17 -16.90 -10.42
N GLY A 13 12.16 -15.86 -9.60
CA GLY A 13 11.42 -15.83 -8.33
C GLY A 13 9.94 -16.11 -8.55
N ILE A 14 9.28 -15.38 -9.46
CA ILE A 14 7.85 -15.56 -9.78
C ILE A 14 7.54 -16.98 -10.26
N TRP A 15 8.44 -17.61 -11.02
CA TRP A 15 8.26 -18.99 -11.51
C TRP A 15 8.57 -20.06 -10.46
N ILE A 16 9.64 -19.89 -9.68
CA ILE A 16 10.09 -20.87 -8.70
C ILE A 16 9.15 -20.90 -7.50
N THR A 17 8.63 -19.75 -7.06
CA THR A 17 7.80 -19.65 -5.85
C THR A 17 6.55 -20.54 -5.88
N PRO A 18 5.71 -20.58 -6.94
CA PRO A 18 4.55 -21.46 -6.98
C PRO A 18 4.92 -22.95 -7.07
N HIS A 19 6.01 -23.30 -7.77
CA HIS A 19 6.50 -24.68 -7.83
C HIS A 19 7.08 -25.14 -6.49
N LEU A 20 7.81 -24.27 -5.80
CA LEU A 20 8.32 -24.52 -4.45
C LEU A 20 7.17 -24.64 -3.45
N ALA A 21 6.17 -23.76 -3.53
CA ALA A 21 4.97 -23.82 -2.70
C ALA A 21 4.19 -25.13 -2.93
N TRP A 22 4.03 -25.57 -4.18
CA TRP A 22 3.40 -26.84 -4.53
C TRP A 22 4.23 -28.05 -4.05
N TYR A 23 5.55 -28.01 -4.20
CA TYR A 23 6.43 -29.07 -3.71
C TYR A 23 6.40 -29.15 -2.19
N LEU A 24 6.48 -28.02 -1.49
CA LEU A 24 6.37 -27.94 -0.03
C LEU A 24 4.98 -28.38 0.46
N SER A 25 3.91 -28.09 -0.28
CA SER A 25 2.57 -28.58 0.05
C SER A 25 2.45 -30.10 -0.18
N SER A 26 3.21 -30.68 -1.10
CA SER A 26 3.29 -32.14 -1.29
C SER A 26 4.09 -32.86 -0.22
N LEU A 27 5.02 -32.16 0.45
CA LEU A 27 5.84 -32.64 1.57
C LEU A 27 5.07 -32.75 2.91
N THR A 28 3.77 -32.46 2.92
CA THR A 28 2.91 -32.35 4.11
C THR A 28 2.56 -33.69 4.80
N ARG A 29 3.29 -34.78 4.56
CA ARG A 29 3.09 -36.05 5.29
C ARG A 29 4.10 -36.18 6.43
N GLY A 30 3.62 -36.24 7.68
CA GLY A 30 4.43 -36.55 8.86
C GLY A 30 4.94 -35.34 9.67
N PRO A 31 5.96 -35.50 10.54
CA PRO A 31 6.41 -34.48 11.50
C PRO A 31 7.00 -33.22 10.85
N ILE A 32 7.47 -33.32 9.60
CA ILE A 32 7.95 -32.19 8.79
C ILE A 32 6.83 -31.16 8.57
N ARG A 33 5.56 -31.60 8.50
CA ARG A 33 4.39 -30.74 8.33
C ARG A 33 4.28 -29.70 9.45
N VAL A 34 4.58 -30.09 10.70
CA VAL A 34 4.51 -29.18 11.86
C VAL A 34 5.54 -28.07 11.73
N GLY A 35 6.77 -28.42 11.33
CA GLY A 35 7.83 -27.44 11.10
C GLY A 35 7.46 -26.43 10.01
N VAL A 36 6.92 -26.90 8.88
CA VAL A 36 6.46 -26.03 7.79
C VAL A 36 5.35 -25.08 8.25
N TYR A 37 4.39 -25.55 9.07
CA TYR A 37 3.34 -24.66 9.60
C TYR A 37 3.86 -23.61 10.57
N ILE A 38 4.84 -23.94 11.41
CA ILE A 38 5.49 -22.95 12.29
C ILE A 38 6.17 -21.87 11.45
N LEU A 39 6.88 -22.27 10.39
CA LEU A 39 7.50 -21.32 9.46
C LEU A 39 6.44 -20.46 8.78
N PHE A 40 5.36 -21.05 8.27
CA PHE A 40 4.31 -20.28 7.62
C PHE A 40 3.65 -19.29 8.57
N PHE A 41 3.36 -19.71 9.80
CA PHE A 41 2.75 -18.84 10.82
C PHE A 41 3.62 -17.65 11.20
N LEU A 42 4.93 -17.83 11.33
CA LEU A 42 5.85 -16.72 11.60
C LEU A 42 5.80 -15.67 10.47
N GLY A 43 5.70 -16.14 9.24
CA GLY A 43 5.57 -15.28 8.07
C GLY A 43 4.23 -14.54 8.04
N VAL A 44 3.13 -15.23 8.36
CA VAL A 44 1.79 -14.64 8.50
C VAL A 44 1.78 -13.56 9.59
N ILE A 45 2.46 -13.76 10.72
CA ILE A 45 2.58 -12.72 11.76
C ILE A 45 3.21 -11.45 11.19
N ILE A 46 4.31 -11.59 10.45
CA ILE A 46 4.99 -10.44 9.84
C ILE A 46 4.13 -9.81 8.76
N HIS A 47 3.42 -10.61 7.98
CA HIS A 47 2.50 -10.16 6.95
C HIS A 47 1.42 -9.23 7.57
N GLU A 48 0.71 -9.71 8.59
CA GLU A 48 -0.32 -8.90 9.26
C GLU A 48 0.28 -7.70 10.00
N PHE A 49 1.44 -7.87 10.64
CA PHE A 49 2.10 -6.76 11.31
C PHE A 49 2.53 -5.64 10.34
N SER A 50 2.88 -6.01 9.11
CA SER A 50 3.20 -5.05 8.05
C SER A 50 1.97 -4.21 7.67
N HIS A 51 0.82 -4.86 7.49
CA HIS A 51 -0.45 -4.20 7.25
C HIS A 51 -0.84 -3.26 8.38
N LEU A 52 -0.63 -3.66 9.63
CA LEU A 52 -0.87 -2.82 10.80
C LEU A 52 0.00 -1.55 10.75
N ILE A 53 1.32 -1.71 10.58
CA ILE A 53 2.25 -0.58 10.53
C ILE A 53 1.87 0.38 9.40
N ALA A 54 1.60 -0.15 8.21
CA ALA A 54 1.21 0.66 7.07
C ALA A 54 -0.11 1.39 7.31
N SER A 55 -1.09 0.72 7.92
CA SER A 55 -2.37 1.35 8.28
C SER A 55 -2.18 2.51 9.27
N LEU A 56 -1.34 2.34 10.29
CA LEU A 56 -1.01 3.40 11.25
C LEU A 56 -0.31 4.58 10.57
N ILE A 57 0.69 4.33 9.72
CA ILE A 57 1.40 5.38 8.97
C ILE A 57 0.44 6.13 8.04
N CYS A 58 -0.47 5.41 7.39
CA CYS A 58 -1.47 5.98 6.50
C CYS A 58 -2.64 6.67 7.22
N GLY A 59 -2.70 6.60 8.56
CA GLY A 59 -3.80 7.13 9.35
C GLY A 59 -5.13 6.42 9.11
N VAL A 60 -5.09 5.14 8.71
CA VAL A 60 -6.28 4.30 8.52
C VAL A 60 -6.56 3.58 9.85
N PRO A 61 -7.74 3.77 10.46
CA PRO A 61 -8.07 3.13 11.73
C PRO A 61 -8.21 1.61 11.54
N VAL A 62 -7.55 0.86 12.43
CA VAL A 62 -7.65 -0.60 12.52
C VAL A 62 -8.52 -0.94 13.72
N GLU A 63 -9.60 -1.69 13.50
CA GLU A 63 -10.51 -2.13 14.56
C GLU A 63 -9.97 -3.37 15.29
N GLY A 64 -9.29 -4.25 14.56
CA GLY A 64 -8.70 -5.44 15.12
C GLY A 64 -7.75 -6.14 14.17
N ILE A 65 -6.85 -6.92 14.77
CA ILE A 65 -5.94 -7.85 14.10
C ILE A 65 -6.25 -9.23 14.66
N GLU A 66 -6.52 -10.17 13.77
CA GLU A 66 -6.78 -11.54 14.16
C GLU A 66 -5.80 -12.46 13.43
N ILE A 67 -5.04 -13.24 14.20
CA ILE A 67 -4.11 -14.24 13.66
C ILE A 67 -4.55 -15.59 14.19
N LYS A 68 -4.97 -16.48 13.29
CA LYS A 68 -5.49 -17.81 13.63
C LYS A 68 -4.52 -18.88 13.16
N TRP A 69 -4.33 -19.88 14.01
CA TRP A 69 -3.52 -21.07 13.70
C TRP A 69 -4.32 -22.15 12.93
N LYS A 70 -5.62 -22.26 13.20
CA LYS A 70 -6.52 -23.26 12.61
C LYS A 70 -7.50 -22.61 11.65
N SER A 71 -7.94 -23.36 10.65
CA SER A 71 -9.04 -22.95 9.78
C SER A 71 -10.28 -22.61 10.61
N GLY A 72 -10.97 -21.53 10.23
CA GLY A 72 -12.27 -21.17 10.78
C GLY A 72 -13.43 -21.94 10.14
N ASP A 73 -13.14 -22.85 9.21
CA ASP A 73 -14.14 -23.63 8.48
C ASP A 73 -14.78 -24.68 9.40
N GLU A 74 -16.09 -24.59 9.58
CA GLU A 74 -16.89 -25.53 10.39
C GLU A 74 -16.82 -26.97 9.85
N THR A 75 -16.48 -27.14 8.57
CA THR A 75 -16.37 -28.46 7.93
C THR A 75 -15.03 -29.16 8.18
N ALA A 76 -13.98 -28.41 8.55
CA ALA A 76 -12.65 -28.94 8.85
C ALA A 76 -11.98 -28.22 10.05
N PRO A 77 -12.60 -28.22 11.25
CA PRO A 77 -12.17 -27.40 12.39
C PRO A 77 -10.81 -27.80 13.01
N GLN A 78 -10.26 -28.95 12.60
CA GLN A 78 -8.94 -29.42 13.03
C GLN A 78 -7.83 -29.18 12.01
N GLU A 79 -8.14 -28.62 10.84
CA GLU A 79 -7.13 -28.34 9.83
C GLU A 79 -6.24 -27.17 10.25
N ILE A 80 -4.92 -27.41 10.28
CA ILE A 80 -3.91 -26.39 10.52
C ILE A 80 -3.75 -25.59 9.23
N ALA A 81 -4.32 -24.40 9.22
CA ALA A 81 -4.27 -23.45 8.11
C ALA A 81 -4.02 -22.06 8.72
N PRO A 82 -2.74 -21.69 8.93
CA PRO A 82 -2.41 -20.42 9.55
C PRO A 82 -2.85 -19.29 8.62
N HIS A 83 -3.66 -18.37 9.14
CA HIS A 83 -4.16 -17.22 8.39
C HIS A 83 -4.28 -16.02 9.31
N GLY A 84 -4.19 -14.84 8.70
CA GLY A 84 -4.38 -13.57 9.38
C GLY A 84 -5.47 -12.77 8.69
N SER A 85 -6.04 -11.84 9.44
CA SER A 85 -6.90 -10.82 8.87
C SER A 85 -6.82 -9.55 9.70
N ILE A 86 -6.86 -8.42 9.02
CA ILE A 86 -7.01 -7.11 9.63
C ILE A 86 -8.36 -6.55 9.22
N THR A 87 -9.12 -6.10 10.22
CA THR A 87 -10.40 -5.42 10.01
C THR A 87 -10.17 -3.91 10.17
N PRO A 88 -9.94 -3.16 9.09
CA PRO A 88 -9.94 -1.71 9.13
C PRO A 88 -11.37 -1.18 9.19
N GLY A 89 -11.54 -0.12 9.98
CA GLY A 89 -12.88 0.32 10.37
C GLY A 89 -13.64 1.08 9.29
N ASP A 90 -12.97 1.58 8.26
CA ASP A 90 -13.61 2.42 7.25
C ASP A 90 -12.93 2.26 5.87
N PHE A 91 -12.85 1.01 5.38
CA PHE A 91 -12.30 0.68 4.05
C PHE A 91 -12.82 1.61 2.94
N ARG A 92 -14.09 2.03 3.06
CA ARG A 92 -14.78 2.80 2.03
C ARG A 92 -14.24 4.22 1.82
N ARG A 93 -13.38 4.69 2.72
CA ARG A 93 -12.81 6.04 2.67
C ARG A 93 -11.32 6.06 2.35
N SER A 94 -10.74 4.89 2.11
CA SER A 94 -9.34 4.79 1.73
C SER A 94 -9.09 5.43 0.35
N SER A 95 -8.06 6.27 0.26
CA SER A 95 -7.55 6.76 -1.01
C SER A 95 -6.70 5.70 -1.71
N PHE A 96 -6.49 5.83 -3.02
CA PHE A 96 -5.68 4.88 -3.78
C PHE A 96 -4.28 4.70 -3.19
N MET A 97 -3.57 5.77 -2.80
CA MET A 97 -2.24 5.58 -2.17
C MET A 97 -2.30 4.87 -0.82
N GLN A 98 -3.36 5.07 -0.02
CA GLN A 98 -3.50 4.34 1.24
C GLN A 98 -3.74 2.85 0.97
N GLY A 99 -4.64 2.54 0.03
CA GLY A 99 -4.87 1.16 -0.41
C GLY A 99 -3.60 0.52 -0.95
N LEU A 100 -2.87 1.21 -1.83
CA LEU A 100 -1.62 0.71 -2.41
C LEU A 100 -0.56 0.46 -1.34
N MET A 101 -0.35 1.42 -0.42
CA MET A 101 0.63 1.28 0.64
C MET A 101 0.29 0.13 1.59
N ILE A 102 -0.97 -0.01 2.00
CA ILE A 102 -1.40 -1.08 2.90
C ILE A 102 -1.27 -2.42 2.17
N SER A 103 -1.91 -2.57 1.01
CA SER A 103 -1.95 -3.84 0.27
C SER A 103 -0.56 -4.39 -0.09
N PHE A 104 0.41 -3.52 -0.40
CA PHE A 104 1.78 -3.94 -0.72
C PHE A 104 2.75 -3.88 0.48
N SER A 105 2.29 -3.49 1.66
CA SER A 105 3.16 -3.40 2.84
C SER A 105 3.82 -4.73 3.24
N PRO A 106 3.17 -5.91 3.15
CA PRO A 106 3.82 -7.17 3.50
C PRO A 106 4.97 -7.48 2.56
N LEU A 107 4.78 -7.24 1.27
CA LEU A 107 5.81 -7.43 0.25
C LEU A 107 7.01 -6.52 0.53
N PHE A 108 6.73 -5.25 0.85
CA PHE A 108 7.76 -4.26 1.14
C PHE A 108 8.58 -4.65 2.38
N VAL A 109 7.93 -4.83 3.53
CA VAL A 109 8.59 -5.18 4.79
C VAL A 109 9.34 -6.50 4.68
N SER A 110 8.73 -7.52 4.09
CA SER A 110 9.37 -8.83 3.89
C SER A 110 10.59 -8.73 2.99
N THR A 111 10.60 -7.86 1.98
CA THR A 111 11.76 -7.65 1.12
C THR A 111 12.96 -7.11 1.90
N PHE A 112 12.76 -6.10 2.77
CA PHE A 112 13.89 -5.58 3.58
C PHE A 112 14.37 -6.57 4.62
N LEU A 113 13.46 -7.28 5.27
CA LEU A 113 13.84 -8.34 6.20
C LEU A 113 14.59 -9.45 5.48
N LEU A 114 14.17 -9.82 4.27
CA LEU A 114 14.84 -10.83 3.45
C LEU A 114 16.25 -10.38 3.04
N LEU A 115 16.44 -9.13 2.62
CA LEU A 115 17.76 -8.58 2.32
C LEU A 115 18.67 -8.60 3.56
N GLY A 116 18.15 -8.21 4.72
CA GLY A 116 18.88 -8.32 5.99
C GLY A 116 19.23 -9.77 6.34
N CYS A 117 18.36 -10.74 6.03
CA CYS A 117 18.68 -12.15 6.20
C CYS A 117 19.83 -12.61 5.31
N ILE A 118 19.85 -12.17 4.05
CA ILE A 118 20.91 -12.49 3.09
C ILE A 118 22.26 -11.93 3.58
N ASP A 119 22.28 -10.68 4.05
CA ASP A 119 23.47 -10.07 4.63
C ASP A 119 23.99 -10.88 5.83
N ILE A 120 23.11 -11.27 6.77
CA ILE A 120 23.51 -12.08 7.94
C ILE A 120 24.05 -13.46 7.53
N ILE A 121 23.44 -14.12 6.54
CA ILE A 121 23.86 -15.44 6.07
C ILE A 121 25.27 -15.39 5.43
N THR A 122 25.56 -14.31 4.72
CA THR A 122 26.84 -14.13 3.99
C THR A 122 28.01 -13.72 4.90
N LEU A 123 27.76 -13.17 6.09
CA LEU A 123 28.81 -12.84 7.05
C LEU A 123 29.56 -14.09 7.54
N ILE A 124 30.89 -14.14 7.36
CA ILE A 124 31.73 -15.31 7.68
C ILE A 124 31.74 -15.60 9.19
N ASP A 125 31.72 -14.55 10.03
CA ASP A 125 31.92 -14.66 11.48
C ASP A 125 30.65 -15.00 12.28
N VAL A 126 29.50 -15.18 11.63
CA VAL A 126 28.25 -15.49 12.30
C VAL A 126 28.14 -16.99 12.59
N HIS A 127 27.76 -17.33 13.82
CA HIS A 127 27.60 -18.71 14.28
C HIS A 127 26.61 -19.51 13.40
N CYS A 128 26.95 -20.77 13.08
CA CYS A 128 26.17 -21.62 12.17
C CYS A 128 24.69 -21.74 12.56
N VAL A 129 24.40 -21.89 13.86
CA VAL A 129 23.02 -21.96 14.38
C VAL A 129 22.20 -20.72 14.03
N ILE A 130 22.79 -19.51 14.12
CA ILE A 130 22.11 -18.26 13.78
C ILE A 130 21.80 -18.25 12.29
N LYS A 131 22.76 -18.62 11.44
CA LYS A 131 22.54 -18.71 9.98
C LYS A 131 21.42 -19.68 9.63
N THR A 132 21.32 -20.81 10.31
CA THR A 132 20.24 -21.78 10.11
C THR A 132 18.88 -21.19 10.45
N PHE A 133 18.73 -20.52 11.61
CA PHE A 133 17.49 -19.83 11.96
C PHE A 133 17.15 -18.69 10.99
N THR A 134 18.14 -17.90 10.57
CA THR A 134 17.96 -16.84 9.59
C THR A 134 17.51 -17.38 8.23
N LEU A 135 18.04 -18.53 7.79
CA LEU A 135 17.60 -19.18 6.56
C LEU A 135 16.14 -19.64 6.65
N PHE A 136 15.75 -20.27 7.75
CA PHE A 136 14.37 -20.67 7.98
C PHE A 136 13.42 -19.46 8.01
N PHE A 137 13.85 -18.37 8.63
CA PHE A 137 13.11 -17.12 8.66
C PHE A 137 12.98 -16.49 7.26
N ALA A 138 14.06 -16.47 6.47
CA ALA A 138 14.04 -15.99 5.09
C ALA A 138 13.05 -16.79 4.22
N ILE A 139 13.03 -18.12 4.35
CA ILE A 139 12.06 -18.98 3.66
C ILE A 139 10.64 -18.64 4.10
N SER A 140 10.41 -18.47 5.40
CA SER A 140 9.11 -18.08 5.97
C SER A 140 8.60 -16.76 5.36
N LEU A 141 9.47 -15.75 5.24
CA LEU A 141 9.16 -14.48 4.60
C LEU A 141 8.79 -14.66 3.12
N ILE A 142 9.58 -15.41 2.35
CA ILE A 142 9.31 -15.65 0.91
C ILE A 142 7.94 -16.29 0.71
N LEU A 143 7.57 -17.26 1.55
CA LEU A 143 6.30 -17.97 1.44
C LEU A 143 5.07 -17.09 1.76
N THR A 144 5.27 -15.99 2.49
CA THR A 144 4.18 -15.16 3.03
C THR A 144 4.23 -13.70 2.55
N ALA A 145 5.25 -13.29 1.80
CA ALA A 145 5.43 -11.93 1.33
C ALA A 145 4.38 -11.50 0.28
N ALA A 146 3.78 -12.46 -0.42
CA ALA A 146 2.83 -12.17 -1.49
C ALA A 146 1.55 -11.52 -0.91
N PRO A 147 1.05 -10.40 -1.49
CA PRO A 147 -0.20 -9.79 -1.05
C PRO A 147 -1.36 -10.78 -1.25
N SER A 148 -2.29 -10.82 -0.30
CA SER A 148 -3.45 -11.69 -0.38
C SER A 148 -4.44 -11.19 -1.44
N LEU A 149 -5.35 -12.05 -1.89
CA LEU A 149 -6.42 -11.63 -2.81
C LEU A 149 -7.31 -10.55 -2.19
N GLN A 150 -7.49 -10.58 -0.86
CA GLN A 150 -8.22 -9.56 -0.12
C GLN A 150 -7.51 -8.20 -0.20
N ASP A 151 -6.18 -8.18 -0.08
CA ASP A 151 -5.37 -6.97 -0.22
C ASP A 151 -5.50 -6.36 -1.61
N LEU A 152 -5.46 -7.21 -2.65
CA LEU A 152 -5.63 -6.77 -4.04
C LEU A 152 -7.05 -6.24 -4.28
N ASN A 153 -8.07 -6.90 -3.75
CA ASN A 153 -9.45 -6.44 -3.85
C ASN A 153 -9.64 -5.07 -3.19
N MET A 154 -8.98 -4.82 -2.07
CA MET A 154 -8.99 -3.53 -1.39
C MET A 154 -8.44 -2.41 -2.28
N LEU A 155 -7.33 -2.68 -2.96
CA LEU A 155 -6.74 -1.75 -3.93
C LEU A 155 -7.64 -1.52 -5.14
N ILE A 156 -8.20 -2.58 -5.74
CA ILE A 156 -9.13 -2.49 -6.87
C ILE A 156 -10.35 -1.65 -6.49
N TRP A 157 -10.86 -1.83 -5.27
CA TRP A 157 -11.98 -1.08 -4.74
C TRP A 157 -11.64 0.41 -4.59
N ALA A 158 -10.44 0.74 -4.05
CA ALA A 158 -9.98 2.12 -3.94
C ALA A 158 -9.83 2.81 -5.31
N ILE A 159 -9.34 2.10 -6.34
CA ILE A 159 -9.26 2.60 -7.72
C ILE A 159 -10.65 2.90 -8.27
N SER A 160 -11.60 1.98 -8.05
CA SER A 160 -12.95 2.05 -8.62
C SER A 160 -13.80 3.17 -8.00
N ASN A 161 -13.50 3.58 -6.77
CA ASN A 161 -14.24 4.63 -6.07
C ASN A 161 -13.97 6.03 -6.66
N ASP A 162 -12.75 6.33 -7.07
CA ASP A 162 -12.38 7.58 -7.77
C ASP A 162 -11.22 7.35 -8.74
N ILE A 163 -11.56 6.97 -9.98
CA ILE A 163 -10.59 6.61 -11.01
C ILE A 163 -9.68 7.80 -11.36
N LEU A 164 -10.23 9.02 -11.43
CA LEU A 164 -9.47 10.20 -11.83
C LEU A 164 -8.45 10.59 -10.75
N LEU A 165 -8.87 10.58 -9.48
CA LEU A 165 -7.95 10.82 -8.37
C LEU A 165 -6.89 9.73 -8.27
N SER A 166 -7.28 8.47 -8.46
CA SER A 166 -6.36 7.32 -8.42
C SER A 166 -5.31 7.41 -9.52
N LEU A 167 -5.72 7.71 -10.75
CA LEU A 167 -4.80 7.91 -11.88
C LEU A 167 -3.83 9.07 -11.59
N PHE A 168 -4.35 10.19 -11.07
CA PHE A 168 -3.52 11.33 -10.69
C PHE A 168 -2.48 10.97 -9.61
N GLN A 169 -2.91 10.26 -8.56
CA GLN A 169 -2.03 9.80 -7.49
C GLN A 169 -0.96 8.83 -8.02
N PHE A 170 -1.35 7.88 -8.87
CA PHE A 170 -0.43 6.97 -9.54
C PHE A 170 0.61 7.71 -10.38
N THR A 171 0.19 8.68 -11.20
CA THR A 171 1.12 9.51 -12.01
C THR A 171 2.09 10.29 -11.12
N CYS A 172 1.62 10.90 -10.03
CA CYS A 172 2.50 11.61 -9.10
C CYS A 172 3.54 10.66 -8.48
N TYR A 173 3.13 9.44 -8.11
CA TYR A 173 4.03 8.45 -7.54
C TYR A 173 5.07 7.97 -8.57
N ALA A 174 4.65 7.68 -9.81
CA ALA A 174 5.56 7.27 -10.88
C ALA A 174 6.62 8.35 -11.18
N ILE A 175 6.21 9.62 -11.24
CA ILE A 175 7.13 10.75 -11.42
C ILE A 175 8.10 10.84 -10.23
N SER A 176 7.60 10.67 -9.00
CA SER A 176 8.42 10.71 -7.80
C SER A 176 9.48 9.60 -7.75
N LEU A 177 9.09 8.37 -8.10
CA LEU A 177 9.98 7.23 -8.21
C LEU A 177 11.08 7.51 -9.24
N PHE A 178 10.70 8.01 -10.41
CA PHE A 178 11.64 8.36 -11.48
C PHE A 178 12.68 9.40 -11.02
N PHE A 179 12.26 10.47 -10.35
CA PHE A 179 13.18 11.48 -9.83
C PHE A 179 14.07 10.97 -8.71
N SER A 180 13.55 10.11 -7.83
CA SER A 180 14.35 9.48 -6.77
C SER A 180 15.44 8.58 -7.35
N ILE A 181 15.10 7.84 -8.41
CA ILE A 181 16.06 7.01 -9.15
C ILE A 181 17.18 7.87 -9.72
N ILE A 182 16.84 8.96 -10.41
CA ILE A 182 17.82 9.90 -10.96
C ILE A 182 18.68 10.47 -9.83
N PHE A 183 18.06 11.06 -8.81
CA PHE A 183 18.76 11.75 -7.73
C PHE A 183 19.82 10.86 -7.08
N LEU A 184 19.46 9.63 -6.72
CA LEU A 184 20.39 8.75 -6.02
C LEU A 184 21.53 8.25 -6.90
N ASN A 185 21.26 7.93 -8.16
CA ASN A 185 22.31 7.56 -9.12
C ASN A 185 23.33 8.70 -9.35
N PHE A 186 22.90 9.96 -9.26
CA PHE A 186 23.79 11.13 -9.41
C PHE A 186 24.39 11.64 -8.09
N SER A 187 23.87 11.22 -6.93
CA SER A 187 24.26 11.77 -5.63
C SER A 187 25.66 11.35 -5.13
N LEU A 188 26.35 10.43 -5.84
CA LEU A 188 27.64 9.83 -5.42
C LEU A 188 27.65 9.33 -3.96
N LEU A 189 26.48 9.12 -3.35
CA LEU A 189 26.35 8.70 -1.98
C LEU A 189 26.87 7.27 -1.85
N SER A 190 27.77 7.01 -0.90
CA SER A 190 28.24 5.66 -0.58
C SER A 190 27.65 5.22 0.76
N LEU A 191 26.75 4.24 0.76
CA LEU A 191 26.18 3.62 1.96
C LEU A 191 26.84 2.26 2.25
N PRO A 192 26.95 1.86 3.54
CA PRO A 192 27.69 0.67 3.95
C PRO A 192 27.02 -0.65 3.53
N PHE A 193 25.71 -0.65 3.33
CA PHE A 193 24.96 -1.82 2.85
C PHE A 193 24.12 -1.46 1.63
N GLU A 194 24.03 -2.38 0.67
CA GLU A 194 23.27 -2.18 -0.57
C GLU A 194 21.78 -1.97 -0.28
N PHE A 195 21.20 -2.70 0.69
CA PHE A 195 19.78 -2.54 1.04
C PHE A 195 19.43 -1.14 1.54
N MET A 196 20.38 -0.41 2.14
CA MET A 196 20.14 0.96 2.59
C MET A 196 19.89 1.91 1.42
N TYR A 197 20.45 1.65 0.23
CA TYR A 197 20.12 2.42 -0.97
C TYR A 197 18.67 2.22 -1.36
N TYR A 198 18.14 0.98 -1.31
CA TYR A 198 16.74 0.71 -1.61
C TYR A 198 15.79 1.37 -0.61
N ILE A 199 16.14 1.41 0.67
CA ILE A 199 15.40 2.19 1.68
C ILE A 199 15.38 3.66 1.27
N LEU A 200 16.52 4.21 0.87
CA LEU A 200 16.64 5.61 0.50
C LEU A 200 15.88 5.95 -0.79
N TYR A 201 15.90 5.07 -1.81
CA TYR A 201 15.07 5.21 -3.02
C TYR A 201 13.60 5.32 -2.65
N PHE A 202 13.14 4.45 -1.73
CA PHE A 202 11.76 4.44 -1.31
C PHE A 202 11.36 5.68 -0.49
N VAL A 203 12.13 6.01 0.55
CA VAL A 203 11.87 7.19 1.39
C VAL A 203 11.90 8.46 0.55
N GLY A 204 12.90 8.61 -0.32
CA GLY A 204 12.98 9.71 -1.27
C GLY A 204 11.75 9.81 -2.17
N SER A 205 11.27 8.66 -2.67
CA SER A 205 10.06 8.59 -3.51
C SER A 205 8.80 8.99 -2.76
N ILE A 206 8.68 8.66 -1.47
CA ILE A 206 7.54 9.11 -0.65
C ILE A 206 7.62 10.63 -0.42
N MET A 207 8.80 11.14 -0.05
CA MET A 207 8.98 12.58 0.22
C MET A 207 8.68 13.42 -1.02
N LEU A 208 9.27 13.06 -2.17
CA LEU A 208 9.04 13.75 -3.44
C LEU A 208 7.58 13.62 -3.89
N TYR A 209 6.92 12.49 -3.62
CA TYR A 209 5.50 12.32 -3.93
C TYR A 209 4.65 13.34 -3.19
N PHE A 210 4.84 13.48 -1.87
CA PHE A 210 4.09 14.46 -1.09
C PHE A 210 4.37 15.88 -1.54
N ILE A 211 5.62 16.21 -1.87
CA ILE A 211 5.98 17.52 -2.41
C ILE A 211 5.20 17.80 -3.70
N ILE A 212 5.22 16.89 -4.67
CA ILE A 212 4.51 17.04 -5.96
C ILE A 212 2.99 17.13 -5.73
N PHE A 213 2.44 16.25 -4.90
CA PHE A 213 1.01 16.15 -4.64
C PHE A 213 0.45 17.37 -3.91
N TYR A 214 1.14 17.88 -2.88
CA TYR A 214 0.69 19.10 -2.21
C TYR A 214 0.90 20.32 -3.10
N SER A 215 2.02 20.42 -3.81
CA SER A 215 2.30 21.54 -4.73
C SER A 215 1.24 21.68 -5.81
N SER A 216 0.83 20.56 -6.42
CA SER A 216 -0.25 20.55 -7.42
C SER A 216 -1.60 20.95 -6.84
N LYS A 217 -1.94 20.52 -5.62
CA LYS A 217 -3.16 20.98 -4.92
C LYS A 217 -3.14 22.49 -4.67
N TRP A 218 -2.02 23.04 -4.21
CA TRP A 218 -1.83 24.48 -4.00
C TRP A 218 -1.94 25.26 -5.31
N MET A 219 -1.28 24.79 -6.36
CA MET A 219 -1.35 25.37 -7.70
C MET A 219 -2.79 25.38 -8.22
N GLY A 220 -3.53 24.27 -8.09
CA GLY A 220 -4.93 24.20 -8.49
C GLY A 220 -5.84 25.18 -7.72
N ARG A 221 -5.57 25.43 -6.43
CA ARG A 221 -6.28 26.47 -5.66
C ARG A 221 -5.94 27.87 -6.18
N GLY A 222 -4.67 28.13 -6.50
CA GLY A 222 -4.21 29.39 -7.10
C GLY A 222 -4.88 29.67 -8.44
N ILE A 223 -4.86 28.70 -9.36
CA ILE A 223 -5.52 28.82 -10.67
C ILE A 223 -7.01 29.08 -10.51
N ARG A 224 -7.71 28.38 -9.62
CA ARG A 224 -9.14 28.64 -9.34
C ARG A 224 -9.38 30.01 -8.71
N ALA A 225 -8.45 30.54 -7.92
CA ALA A 225 -8.55 31.89 -7.38
C ALA A 225 -8.39 32.94 -8.50
N ILE A 226 -7.38 32.78 -9.36
CA ILE A 226 -7.14 33.64 -10.52
C ILE A 226 -8.36 33.61 -11.47
N TYR A 227 -8.86 32.41 -11.81
CA TYR A 227 -10.02 32.26 -12.66
C TYR A 227 -11.27 32.94 -12.08
N ARG A 228 -11.48 32.84 -10.75
CA ARG A 228 -12.56 33.58 -10.07
C ARG A 228 -12.37 35.09 -10.19
N ILE A 229 -11.15 35.60 -10.00
CA ILE A 229 -10.85 37.04 -10.14
C ILE A 229 -11.12 37.51 -11.59
N LEU A 230 -10.66 36.75 -12.58
CA LEU A 230 -10.88 37.06 -14.00
C LEU A 230 -12.38 37.06 -14.35
N LEU A 231 -13.12 36.03 -13.93
CA LEU A 231 -14.57 35.96 -14.17
C LEU A 231 -15.38 37.06 -13.43
N TYR A 232 -14.88 37.54 -12.29
CA TYR A 232 -15.48 38.69 -11.60
C TYR A 232 -15.18 40.01 -12.31
N ARG A 233 -13.97 40.15 -12.87
CA ARG A 233 -13.54 41.32 -13.65
C ARG A 233 -14.37 41.52 -14.91
N ASP A 234 -14.74 40.43 -15.60
CA ASP A 234 -15.52 40.48 -16.84
C ASP A 234 -17.04 40.72 -16.61
N GLY A 235 -17.48 41.00 -15.36
CA GLY A 235 -18.88 41.30 -15.03
C GLY A 235 -19.87 40.14 -15.22
N PHE A 236 -19.41 38.99 -15.72
CA PHE A 236 -20.23 37.85 -16.13
C PHE A 236 -20.94 37.19 -14.93
N LEU A 237 -20.28 37.11 -13.77
CA LEU A 237 -20.85 36.53 -12.55
C LEU A 237 -21.82 37.48 -11.82
N SER A 238 -21.56 38.79 -11.87
CA SER A 238 -22.44 39.83 -11.29
C SER A 238 -23.83 39.79 -11.92
N ASN A 239 -23.90 39.63 -13.25
CA ASN A 239 -25.17 39.56 -13.95
C ASN A 239 -25.93 38.25 -13.67
N ARG A 240 -25.26 37.08 -13.62
CA ARG A 240 -25.93 35.81 -13.28
C ARG A 240 -26.50 35.79 -11.85
N TYR A 241 -25.78 36.32 -10.87
CA TYR A 241 -26.28 36.39 -9.49
C TYR A 241 -27.45 37.37 -9.35
N ARG A 242 -27.41 38.53 -10.03
CA ARG A 242 -28.55 39.47 -10.08
C ARG A 242 -29.79 38.85 -10.75
N THR A 243 -29.62 38.11 -11.85
CA THR A 243 -30.75 37.48 -12.56
C THR A 243 -31.39 36.34 -11.77
N ARG A 244 -30.60 35.50 -11.07
CA ARG A 244 -31.15 34.44 -10.19
C ARG A 244 -31.91 35.02 -8.99
N ARG A 245 -31.41 36.08 -8.34
CA ARG A 245 -32.13 36.74 -7.24
C ARG A 245 -33.45 37.36 -7.70
N ARG A 246 -33.50 37.97 -8.89
CA ARG A 246 -34.74 38.50 -9.47
C ARG A 246 -35.79 37.41 -9.74
N ILE A 247 -35.40 36.25 -10.24
CA ILE A 247 -36.33 35.15 -10.53
C ILE A 247 -36.90 34.55 -9.24
N ASN A 248 -36.07 34.36 -8.21
CA ASN A 248 -36.55 33.82 -6.93
C ASN A 248 -37.39 34.83 -6.11
N SER A 249 -37.12 36.14 -6.22
CA SER A 249 -37.97 37.17 -5.59
C SER A 249 -39.40 37.18 -6.14
N LYS A 250 -39.60 36.76 -7.40
CA LYS A 250 -40.93 36.64 -8.02
C LYS A 250 -41.65 35.33 -7.68
N LYS A 251 -40.94 34.35 -7.12
CA LYS A 251 -41.47 33.06 -6.68
C LYS A 251 -41.56 32.92 -5.16
N ALA A 252 -41.34 33.99 -4.40
CA ALA A 252 -41.71 33.99 -2.99
C ALA A 252 -43.23 33.77 -2.92
N PRO A 253 -43.70 32.65 -2.33
CA PRO A 253 -45.12 32.42 -2.18
C PRO A 253 -45.69 33.57 -1.36
N LYS A 254 -46.72 34.26 -1.88
CA LYS A 254 -47.55 35.14 -1.05
C LYS A 254 -48.02 34.28 0.10
N GLU A 255 -47.56 34.58 1.31
CA GLU A 255 -48.13 34.01 2.54
C GLU A 255 -49.64 34.15 2.42
N LYS A 256 -50.31 33.01 2.26
CA LYS A 256 -51.76 32.92 2.46
C LYS A 256 -51.95 33.31 3.92
N LYS A 257 -52.42 34.54 4.17
CA LYS A 257 -53.02 34.90 5.45
C LYS A 257 -54.13 33.87 5.67
N SER A 258 -53.87 32.91 6.53
CA SER A 258 -54.89 32.03 7.10
C SER A 258 -55.81 32.95 7.90
N GLU A 259 -56.97 33.26 7.33
CA GLU A 259 -58.11 33.76 8.08
C GLU A 259 -58.47 32.67 9.08
N TRP A 260 -58.22 32.94 10.36
CA TRP A 260 -58.75 32.16 11.46
C TRP A 260 -60.19 32.59 11.66
N TRP A 261 -61.12 31.78 11.16
CA TRP A 261 -62.48 31.59 11.67
C TRP A 261 -62.84 30.12 11.52
#